data_AF-A0A5K1E5H0-F1
#
_entry.id   AF-A0A5K1E5H0-F1
#
_cell.length_a   1.000
_cell.length_b   1.000
_cell.length_c   1.000
_cell.angle_alpha   90.00
_cell.angle_beta   90.00
_cell.angle_gamma   90.00
#
_symmetry.space_group_name_H-M   'P 1'
#
loop_
_entity.id
_entity.type
_entity.pdbx_description
1 polymer ?
#
loop_
_entity_poly.entity_id
_entity_poly.type
_entity_poly.pdbx_seq_one_letter_code
_entity_poly.pdbx_strand_id
1 'polypeptide(L)'
;MKISSAIFRILLLLFILLCSSVSCLSRKQGSTVTAMFVFGSSLVDNGNNNYVRNSTARADYLPYGIDFPCGPSGRFSNGNNPVDVLGRLLNLPHLLPVFSDPKTRGKRILRGVNYASGGSGILDETGSIS
;
A
#
# COMPACT_ATOMS: atom_id res chain seq x y z
N MET A 1 -14.48 28.93 -45.42
CA MET A 1 -15.41 27.80 -45.17
C MET A 1 -15.90 27.89 -43.73
N LYS A 2 -17.21 28.06 -43.50
CA LYS A 2 -17.79 28.06 -42.15
C LYS A 2 -18.24 26.64 -41.83
N ILE A 3 -17.71 26.04 -40.78
CA ILE A 3 -18.16 24.74 -40.29
C ILE A 3 -19.55 24.95 -39.68
N SER A 4 -20.55 24.21 -40.15
CA SER A 4 -21.90 24.27 -39.59
C SER A 4 -21.89 23.81 -38.12
N SER A 5 -22.72 24.44 -37.27
CA SER A 5 -22.86 24.07 -35.85
C SER A 5 -23.19 22.59 -35.67
N ALA A 6 -23.93 21.99 -36.61
CA ALA A 6 -24.23 20.57 -36.60
C ALA A 6 -22.98 19.69 -36.80
N ILE A 7 -22.09 20.08 -37.71
CA ILE A 7 -20.84 19.35 -37.98
C ILE A 7 -19.92 19.41 -36.76
N PHE A 8 -19.83 20.56 -36.09
CA PHE A 8 -19.04 20.71 -34.86
C PHE A 8 -19.56 19.80 -33.73
N ARG A 9 -20.89 19.72 -33.53
CA ARG A 9 -21.49 18.83 -32.52
C ARG A 9 -21.25 17.35 -32.82
N ILE A 10 -21.31 16.94 -34.09
CA ILE A 10 -21.05 15.56 -34.51
C ILE A 10 -19.58 15.19 -34.26
N LEU A 11 -18.63 16.07 -34.61
CA LEU A 11 -17.21 15.85 -34.35
C LEU A 11 -16.90 15.76 -32.86
N LEU A 12 -17.55 16.58 -32.02
CA LEU A 12 -17.41 16.54 -30.57
C LEU A 12 -17.94 15.22 -29.98
N LEU A 13 -19.09 14.74 -30.44
CA LEU A 13 -19.66 13.45 -30.02
C LEU A 13 -18.76 12.27 -30.41
N LEU A 14 -18.24 12.28 -31.65
CA LEU A 14 -17.28 11.26 -32.12
C LEU A 14 -15.99 11.26 -31.29
N PHE A 15 -15.48 12.44 -30.94
CA PHE A 15 -14.30 12.57 -30.09
C PHE A 15 -14.54 12.01 -28.67
N ILE A 16 -15.70 12.31 -28.07
CA ILE A 16 -16.08 11.77 -26.74
C ILE A 16 -16.23 10.24 -26.80
N LEU A 17 -16.87 9.70 -27.84
CA LEU A 17 -17.01 8.26 -28.04
C LEU A 17 -15.65 7.56 -28.21
N LEU A 18 -14.72 8.19 -28.93
CA LEU A 18 -13.36 7.70 -29.11
C LEU A 18 -12.55 7.73 -27.80
N CYS A 19 -12.64 8.80 -27.01
CA CYS A 19 -12.00 8.85 -25.68
C CYS A 19 -12.54 7.78 -24.73
N SER A 20 -13.84 7.49 -24.81
CA SER A 20 -14.52 6.49 -23.97
C SER A 20 -14.07 5.06 -24.29
N SER A 21 -13.88 4.73 -25.57
CA SER A 21 -13.42 3.40 -25.99
C SER A 21 -11.95 3.15 -25.66
N VAL A 22 -11.08 4.16 -25.77
CA VAL A 22 -9.66 4.08 -25.37
C VAL A 22 -9.52 3.82 -23.86
N SER A 23 -10.41 4.38 -23.04
CA SER A 23 -10.42 4.17 -21.59
C SER A 23 -10.77 2.73 -21.18
N CYS A 24 -11.52 2.00 -22.02
CA CYS A 24 -11.93 0.62 -21.78
C CYS A 24 -10.81 -0.40 -22.11
N LEU A 25 -9.86 -0.04 -22.98
CA LEU A 25 -8.74 -0.91 -23.37
C LEU A 25 -7.58 -0.94 -22.35
N SER A 26 -7.60 -0.08 -21.32
CA SER A 26 -6.70 -0.22 -20.17
C SER A 26 -7.12 -1.40 -19.29
N ARG A 27 -6.96 -2.61 -19.81
CA ARG A 27 -7.02 -3.83 -19.02
C ARG A 27 -5.82 -3.78 -18.08
N LYS A 28 -6.04 -3.43 -16.80
CA LYS A 28 -5.04 -3.66 -15.76
C LYS A 28 -4.62 -5.11 -15.88
N GLN A 29 -3.38 -5.35 -16.33
CA GLN A 29 -2.79 -6.69 -16.31
C GLN A 29 -2.94 -7.16 -14.86
N GLY A 30 -3.82 -8.15 -14.64
CA GLY A 30 -3.99 -8.70 -13.29
C GLY A 30 -2.63 -9.17 -12.81
N SER A 31 -2.24 -8.82 -11.59
CA SER A 31 -1.06 -9.42 -10.99
C SER A 31 -1.18 -10.93 -11.01
N THR A 32 -0.12 -11.63 -11.39
CA THR A 32 -0.02 -13.08 -11.14
C THR A 32 0.05 -13.38 -9.64
N VAL A 33 0.45 -12.41 -8.83
CA VAL A 33 0.52 -12.49 -7.37
C VAL A 33 -0.78 -12.01 -6.75
N THR A 34 -1.48 -12.90 -6.05
CA THR A 34 -2.80 -12.60 -5.46
C THR A 34 -2.70 -12.05 -4.03
N ALA A 35 -1.62 -12.41 -3.31
CA ALA A 35 -1.39 -12.04 -1.92
C ALA A 35 0.11 -11.97 -1.59
N MET A 36 0.48 -11.18 -0.58
CA MET A 36 1.84 -11.12 -0.04
C MET A 36 1.83 -11.13 1.50
N PHE A 37 2.57 -12.06 2.09
CA PHE A 37 2.71 -12.20 3.54
C PHE A 37 4.14 -11.82 3.91
N VAL A 38 4.29 -10.82 4.78
CA VAL A 38 5.60 -10.25 5.11
C VAL A 38 5.97 -10.64 6.53
N PHE A 39 7.20 -11.11 6.71
CA PHE A 39 7.82 -11.41 8.00
C PHE A 39 9.17 -10.71 8.07
N GLY A 40 9.56 -10.26 9.26
CA GLY A 40 10.83 -9.59 9.47
C GLY A 40 10.82 -8.65 10.67
N SER A 41 11.73 -7.69 10.63
CA SER A 41 11.92 -6.68 11.68
C SER A 41 11.65 -5.27 11.15
N SER A 42 12.30 -4.26 11.71
CA SER A 42 12.08 -2.84 11.43
C SER A 42 12.14 -2.45 9.95
N LEU A 43 13.02 -3.08 9.17
CA LEU A 43 13.18 -2.80 7.73
C LEU A 43 11.89 -3.00 6.91
N VAL A 44 11.01 -3.88 7.36
CA VAL A 44 9.78 -4.23 6.65
C VAL A 44 8.53 -4.08 7.50
N ASP A 45 8.66 -3.63 8.76
CA ASP A 45 7.51 -3.30 9.62
C ASP A 45 6.72 -2.12 9.04
N ASN A 46 5.41 -2.24 9.06
CA ASN A 46 4.45 -1.23 8.62
C ASN A 46 3.63 -0.63 9.77
N GLY A 47 3.99 -0.92 11.01
CA GLY A 47 3.40 -0.37 12.23
C GLY A 47 2.84 -1.40 13.21
N ASN A 48 3.29 -2.66 13.18
CA ASN A 48 2.82 -3.68 14.14
C ASN A 48 3.11 -3.29 15.58
N ASN A 49 4.28 -2.73 15.85
CA ASN A 49 4.72 -2.34 17.20
C ASN A 49 3.84 -1.27 17.87
N ASN A 50 3.06 -0.52 17.10
CA ASN A 50 2.09 0.45 17.63
C ASN A 50 0.96 -0.26 18.41
N TYR A 51 0.69 -1.52 18.09
CA TYR A 51 -0.36 -2.33 18.70
C TYR A 51 0.19 -3.40 19.65
N VAL A 52 1.51 -3.59 19.72
CA VAL A 52 2.15 -4.46 20.70
C VAL A 52 2.27 -3.73 22.03
N ARG A 53 1.78 -4.37 23.10
CA ARG A 53 1.78 -3.80 24.45
C ARG A 53 3.22 -3.71 24.96
N ASN A 54 3.60 -2.55 25.48
CA ASN A 54 4.92 -2.26 26.04
C ASN A 54 6.10 -2.33 25.03
N SER A 55 5.82 -2.41 23.73
CA SER A 55 6.86 -2.27 22.70
C SER A 55 7.58 -0.93 22.84
N THR A 56 8.91 -0.97 22.94
CA THR A 56 9.75 0.24 22.89
C THR A 56 10.26 0.53 21.48
N ALA A 57 10.31 -0.48 20.62
CA ALA A 57 10.67 -0.35 19.22
C ALA A 57 9.49 0.19 18.37
N ARG A 58 9.12 1.46 18.55
CA ARG A 58 8.07 2.12 17.74
C ARG A 58 8.66 3.15 16.79
N ALA A 59 7.91 3.45 15.73
CA ALA A 59 8.26 4.48 14.73
C ALA A 59 7.01 5.31 14.34
N ASP A 60 6.14 5.57 15.31
CA ASP A 60 4.91 6.36 15.21
C ASP A 60 5.11 7.82 15.62
N TYR A 61 6.33 8.33 15.47
CA TYR A 61 6.72 9.71 15.79
C TYR A 61 7.70 10.28 14.75
N LEU A 62 7.80 11.62 14.67
CA LEU A 62 8.71 12.30 13.76
C LEU A 62 10.19 12.01 14.12
N PRO A 63 11.10 11.84 13.13
CA PRO A 63 10.92 12.15 11.71
C PRO A 63 10.29 11.02 10.87
N TYR A 64 9.95 9.88 11.47
CA TYR A 64 9.33 8.78 10.71
C TYR A 64 7.97 9.19 10.16
N GLY A 65 7.69 8.76 8.92
CA GLY A 65 6.45 9.12 8.23
C GLY A 65 6.35 10.56 7.74
N ILE A 66 7.42 11.38 7.78
CA ILE A 66 7.39 12.77 7.27
C ILE A 66 7.03 12.86 5.78
N ASP A 67 7.41 11.87 4.97
CA ASP A 67 7.10 11.74 3.55
C ASP A 67 5.91 10.79 3.30
N PHE A 68 5.29 10.26 4.35
CA PHE A 68 4.17 9.33 4.25
C PHE A 68 2.84 10.11 4.26
N PRO A 69 1.90 9.84 3.33
CA PRO A 69 0.67 10.63 3.21
C PRO A 69 -0.19 10.71 4.48
N CYS A 70 -0.08 9.71 5.37
CA CYS A 70 -0.81 9.65 6.63
C CYS A 70 0.04 10.04 7.85
N GLY A 71 1.25 10.56 7.66
CA GLY A 71 2.18 10.89 8.73
C GLY A 71 2.86 9.65 9.35
N PRO A 72 3.35 9.77 10.60
CA PRO A 72 3.99 8.67 11.32
C PRO A 72 3.10 7.43 11.39
N SER A 73 3.50 6.36 10.70
CA SER A 73 2.69 5.15 10.54
C SER A 73 3.23 3.94 11.30
N GLY A 74 4.39 4.05 11.94
CA GLY A 74 5.11 2.91 12.52
C GLY A 74 6.08 2.23 11.56
N ARG A 75 6.26 2.77 10.34
CA ARG A 75 7.36 2.40 9.44
C ARG A 75 8.65 3.06 9.91
N PHE A 76 9.74 2.31 9.99
CA PHE A 76 11.08 2.83 10.29
C PHE A 76 11.72 3.54 9.08
N SER A 77 10.96 4.44 8.46
CA SER A 77 11.33 5.23 7.28
C SER A 77 10.55 6.53 7.25
N ASN A 78 11.01 7.51 6.45
CA ASN A 78 10.25 8.74 6.21
C ASN A 78 8.92 8.46 5.47
N GLY A 79 8.87 7.42 4.63
CA GLY A 79 7.73 7.14 3.76
C GLY A 79 7.44 5.65 3.67
N ASN A 80 7.26 5.18 2.43
CA ASN A 80 7.12 3.76 2.12
C ASN A 80 8.40 2.98 2.47
N ASN A 81 8.25 1.76 2.96
CA ASN A 81 9.34 0.82 3.15
C ASN A 81 9.50 -0.09 1.89
N PRO A 82 10.51 -0.97 1.82
CA PRO A 82 10.73 -1.84 0.67
C PRO A 82 9.53 -2.74 0.30
N VAL A 83 8.77 -3.23 1.30
CA VAL A 83 7.62 -4.11 1.02
C VAL A 83 6.41 -3.36 0.51
N ASP A 84 6.24 -2.07 0.85
CA ASP A 84 5.22 -1.23 0.21
C ASP A 84 5.53 -1.00 -1.27
N VAL A 85 6.82 -0.78 -1.60
CA VAL A 85 7.28 -0.63 -2.98
C VAL A 85 7.09 -1.94 -3.74
N LEU A 86 7.48 -3.08 -3.15
CA LEU A 86 7.29 -4.40 -3.74
C LEU A 86 5.80 -4.70 -3.98
N GLY A 87 4.93 -4.41 -3.01
CA GLY A 87 3.48 -4.61 -3.16
C GLY A 87 2.90 -3.81 -4.32
N ARG A 88 3.39 -2.58 -4.53
CA ARG A 88 3.02 -1.75 -5.68
C ARG A 88 3.49 -2.36 -7.01
N LEU A 89 4.75 -2.82 -7.08
CA LEU A 89 5.30 -3.47 -8.27
C LEU A 89 4.56 -4.78 -8.60
N LEU A 90 4.11 -5.49 -7.57
CA LEU A 90 3.27 -6.68 -7.69
C LEU A 90 1.79 -6.36 -7.94
N ASN A 91 1.40 -5.12 -8.21
CA ASN A 91 0.01 -4.72 -8.45
C ASN A 91 -0.98 -5.23 -7.37
N LEU A 92 -0.52 -5.35 -6.12
CA LEU A 92 -1.39 -5.68 -5.00
C LEU A 92 -2.20 -4.44 -4.61
N PRO A 93 -3.48 -4.60 -4.25
CA PRO A 93 -4.31 -3.46 -3.89
C PRO A 93 -3.94 -2.99 -2.49
N HIS A 94 -3.63 -1.69 -2.39
CA HIS A 94 -3.33 -1.00 -1.15
C HIS A 94 -2.04 -1.46 -0.46
N LEU A 95 -1.67 -0.72 0.58
CA LEU A 95 -0.62 -1.13 1.51
C LEU A 95 -1.11 -2.35 2.29
N LEU A 96 -0.21 -3.29 2.56
CA LEU A 96 -0.56 -4.46 3.35
C LEU A 96 -1.08 -4.04 4.73
N PRO A 97 -2.10 -4.71 5.27
CA PRO A 97 -2.60 -4.43 6.60
C PRO A 97 -1.55 -4.81 7.66
N VAL A 98 -1.55 -4.07 8.77
CA VAL A 98 -0.77 -4.35 9.97
C VAL A 98 -1.41 -5.54 10.69
N PHE A 99 -0.67 -6.62 10.95
CA PHE A 99 -1.21 -7.82 11.59
C PHE A 99 -1.75 -7.54 13.00
N SER A 100 -0.99 -6.81 13.82
CA SER A 100 -1.31 -6.55 15.23
C SER A 100 -2.46 -5.56 15.44
N ASP A 101 -2.93 -4.87 14.39
CA ASP A 101 -4.14 -4.04 14.47
C ASP A 101 -5.36 -4.94 14.74
N PRO A 102 -6.13 -4.73 15.82
CA PRO A 102 -7.34 -5.51 16.12
C PRO A 102 -8.37 -5.55 14.98
N LYS A 103 -8.36 -4.56 14.08
CA LYS A 103 -9.22 -4.46 12.90
C LYS A 103 -8.73 -5.31 11.72
N THR A 104 -7.52 -5.85 11.76
CA THR A 104 -6.97 -6.74 10.73
C THR A 104 -7.45 -8.17 10.93
N ARG A 105 -8.70 -8.43 10.51
CA ARG A 105 -9.34 -9.74 10.61
C ARG A 105 -10.18 -10.08 9.38
N GLY A 106 -10.55 -11.35 9.24
CA GLY A 106 -11.50 -11.82 8.23
C GLY A 106 -11.02 -11.56 6.80
N LYS A 107 -11.88 -10.95 5.96
CA LYS A 107 -11.55 -10.71 4.54
C LYS A 107 -10.34 -9.80 4.31
N ARG A 108 -9.93 -9.01 5.31
CA ARG A 108 -8.80 -8.07 5.19
C ARG A 108 -7.45 -8.76 5.04
N ILE A 109 -7.29 -10.00 5.53
CA ILE A 109 -6.02 -10.73 5.44
C ILE A 109 -5.89 -11.59 4.16
N LEU A 110 -6.98 -11.74 3.39
CA LEU A 110 -7.02 -12.66 2.24
C LEU A 110 -6.04 -12.27 1.12
N ARG A 111 -5.66 -11.00 1.04
CA ARG A 111 -4.73 -10.47 0.03
C ARG A 111 -3.34 -10.20 0.58
N GLY A 112 -3.04 -10.74 1.76
CA GLY A 112 -1.78 -10.53 2.44
C GLY A 112 -1.91 -9.71 3.72
N VAL A 113 -0.88 -9.83 4.55
CA VAL A 113 -0.74 -9.09 5.81
C VAL A 113 0.74 -9.01 6.16
N ASN A 114 1.10 -7.97 6.90
CA ASN A 114 2.46 -7.78 7.37
C ASN A 114 2.57 -8.15 8.85
N TYR A 115 3.39 -9.15 9.15
CA TYR A 115 3.71 -9.65 10.49
C TYR A 115 5.04 -9.12 11.04
N ALA A 116 5.78 -8.32 10.26
CA ALA A 116 7.06 -7.82 10.69
C ALA A 116 6.93 -6.88 11.89
N SER A 117 7.87 -6.96 12.82
CA SER A 117 7.84 -6.19 14.07
C SER A 117 9.22 -5.62 14.35
N GLY A 118 9.31 -4.30 14.49
CA GLY A 118 10.54 -3.60 14.85
C GLY A 118 11.20 -4.20 16.09
N GLY A 119 12.50 -4.50 16.00
CA GLY A 119 13.27 -5.10 17.09
C GLY A 119 13.27 -6.63 17.11
N SER A 120 12.38 -7.29 16.34
CA SER A 120 12.29 -8.75 16.34
C SER A 120 13.59 -9.40 15.86
N GLY A 121 13.87 -10.60 16.38
CA GLY A 121 15.00 -11.42 15.96
C GLY A 121 14.64 -12.90 15.91
N ILE A 122 15.64 -13.73 15.62
CA ILE A 122 15.45 -15.18 15.38
C ILE A 122 15.51 -15.97 16.70
N LEU A 123 16.30 -15.52 17.66
CA LEU A 123 16.51 -16.18 18.96
C LEU A 123 15.64 -15.55 20.04
N ASP A 124 15.32 -16.30 21.09
CA ASP A 124 14.48 -15.82 22.19
C ASP A 124 15.10 -14.61 22.93
N GLU A 125 16.42 -14.51 22.95
CA GLU A 125 17.14 -13.38 23.54
C GLU A 125 17.09 -12.12 22.68
N THR A 126 16.79 -12.28 21.37
CA THR A 126 16.66 -11.17 20.41
C THR A 126 15.20 -10.75 20.30
N GLY A 127 14.92 -9.44 20.29
CA GLY A 127 13.53 -8.95 20.27
C GLY A 127 12.91 -8.67 21.63
N SER A 128 13.71 -8.65 22.69
CA SER A 128 13.30 -8.18 24.02
C SER A 128 12.80 -6.72 24.07
N ILE A 129 13.02 -5.95 23.00
CA ILE A 129 12.59 -4.55 22.85
C ILE A 129 11.29 -4.38 22.04
N SER A 130 10.83 -5.44 21.37
CA SER A 130 9.63 -5.48 20.52
C SER A 130 8.32 -5.52 21.32
#